data_AF-A0A7V1ZHC6-F1
#
_entry.id   AF-A0A7V1ZHC6-F1
#
_cell.length_a   1.000
_cell.length_b   1.000
_cell.length_c   1.000
_cell.angle_alpha   90.00
_cell.angle_beta   90.00
_cell.angle_gamma   90.00
#
_symmetry.space_group_name_H-M   'P 1'
#
loop_
_entity.id
_entity.type
_entity.pdbx_description
1 polymer ?
#
loop_
_entity_poly.entity_id
_entity_poly.type
_entity_poly.pdbx_seq_one_letter_code
_entity_poly.pdbx_strand_id
1 'polypeptide(L)'
;MSDARKPIAVIAFGGNALLRPQDHGTQEEQFTLAWKATRWLAEIIHRGYELVIVHGNGPQVGNIMIQVEEAITKIPPQTLDVCVAQTEGSI
;
A
#
# COMPACT_ATOMS: atom_id res chain seq x y z
N MET A 1 -25.08 0.59 -30.30
CA MET A 1 -23.66 0.19 -30.20
C MET A 1 -23.52 -0.52 -28.87
N SER A 2 -23.09 -1.78 -28.85
CA SER A 2 -23.12 -2.63 -27.67
C SER A 2 -22.25 -2.06 -26.56
N ASP A 3 -22.85 -1.87 -25.38
CA ASP A 3 -22.21 -1.63 -24.11
C ASP A 3 -21.43 -2.90 -23.68
N ALA A 4 -20.31 -3.16 -24.36
CA ALA A 4 -19.44 -4.26 -24.03
C ALA A 4 -18.64 -3.86 -22.79
N ARG A 5 -19.02 -4.42 -21.64
CA ARG A 5 -18.37 -4.20 -20.35
C ARG A 5 -16.85 -4.41 -20.48
N LYS A 6 -16.07 -3.41 -20.02
CA LYS A 6 -14.61 -3.48 -20.01
C LYS A 6 -14.13 -4.65 -19.14
N PRO A 7 -13.04 -5.35 -19.51
CA PRO A 7 -12.44 -6.36 -18.66
C PRO A 7 -11.87 -5.72 -17.39
N ILE A 8 -11.98 -6.40 -16.25
CA ILE A 8 -11.41 -5.94 -14.97
C ILE A 8 -10.07 -6.64 -14.74
N ALA A 9 -9.04 -5.86 -14.45
CA ALA A 9 -7.75 -6.35 -13.96
C ALA A 9 -7.63 -6.08 -12.46
N VAL A 10 -7.42 -7.13 -11.67
CA VAL A 10 -7.10 -7.03 -10.24
C VAL A 10 -5.58 -7.06 -10.07
N ILE A 11 -5.02 -5.97 -9.56
CA ILE A 11 -3.57 -5.80 -9.38
C ILE A 11 -3.26 -5.82 -7.89
N ALA A 12 -2.51 -6.84 -7.45
CA ALA A 12 -2.09 -7.01 -6.07
C ALA A 12 -0.61 -6.64 -5.89
N PHE A 13 -0.36 -5.54 -5.19
CA PHE A 13 0.98 -5.15 -4.78
C PHE A 13 1.37 -5.86 -3.48
N GLY A 14 2.60 -6.37 -3.37
CA GLY A 14 3.12 -6.82 -2.07
C GLY A 14 3.43 -5.63 -1.15
N GLY A 15 3.50 -5.82 0.17
CA GLY A 15 3.91 -4.74 1.10
C GLY A 15 5.31 -4.18 0.79
N ASN A 16 6.18 -5.02 0.22
CA ASN A 16 7.51 -4.63 -0.26
C ASN A 16 7.49 -3.78 -1.54
N ALA A 17 6.33 -3.59 -2.17
CA ALA A 17 6.22 -2.71 -3.33
C ALA A 17 6.41 -1.24 -2.94
N LEU A 18 6.09 -0.91 -1.69
CA LEU A 18 6.16 0.45 -1.15
C LEU A 18 7.35 0.63 -0.19
N LEU A 19 7.79 -0.42 0.48
CA LEU A 19 8.93 -0.37 1.40
C LEU A 19 9.78 -1.64 1.27
N ARG A 20 10.95 -1.53 0.64
CA ARG A 20 11.86 -2.67 0.47
C ARG A 20 12.84 -2.76 1.63
N PRO A 21 13.38 -3.95 1.96
CA PRO A 21 14.31 -4.12 3.08
C PRO A 21 15.56 -3.22 3.04
N GLN A 22 15.99 -2.81 1.85
CA GLN A 22 17.16 -1.94 1.64
C GLN A 22 16.85 -0.44 1.64
N ASP A 23 15.57 -0.05 1.70
CA ASP A 23 15.18 1.36 1.72
C ASP A 23 15.33 1.94 3.13
N HIS A 24 15.54 3.27 3.25
CA HIS A 24 15.63 3.92 4.56
C HIS A 24 14.26 4.05 5.25
N GLY A 25 13.17 3.79 4.52
CA GLY A 25 11.80 3.78 5.03
C GLY A 25 11.16 5.15 5.14
N THR A 26 11.73 6.15 4.49
CA THR A 26 11.18 7.52 4.49
C THR A 26 9.86 7.59 3.71
N GLN A 27 8.99 8.53 4.09
CA GLN A 27 7.73 8.75 3.35
C GLN A 27 7.97 9.12 1.88
N GLU A 28 9.05 9.86 1.59
CA GLU A 28 9.41 10.26 0.24
C GLU A 28 9.83 9.08 -0.65
N GLU A 29 10.58 8.12 -0.09
CA GLU A 29 10.93 6.87 -0.80
C GLU A 29 9.67 6.05 -1.11
N GLN A 30 8.76 5.90 -0.14
CA GLN A 30 7.50 5.17 -0.32
C GLN A 30 6.62 5.84 -1.38
N PHE A 31 6.47 7.17 -1.33
CA PHE A 31 5.75 7.94 -2.35
C PHE A 31 6.36 7.78 -3.74
N THR A 32 7.69 7.84 -3.83
CA THR A 32 8.40 7.67 -5.10
C THR A 32 8.18 6.29 -5.70
N LEU A 33 8.15 5.23 -4.88
CA LEU A 33 7.85 3.87 -5.31
C LEU A 33 6.39 3.72 -5.77
N ALA A 34 5.44 4.26 -5.00
CA ALA A 34 4.03 4.30 -5.39
C ALA A 34 3.82 5.04 -6.72
N TRP A 35 4.43 6.22 -6.88
CA TRP A 35 4.38 7.00 -8.10
C TRP A 35 4.93 6.23 -9.31
N LYS A 36 6.07 5.53 -9.14
CA LYS A 36 6.61 4.68 -10.21
C LYS A 36 5.64 3.55 -10.59
N ALA A 37 4.95 2.96 -9.62
CA ALA A 37 3.95 1.92 -9.87
C ALA A 37 2.80 2.43 -10.76
N THR A 38 2.38 3.69 -10.60
CA THR A 38 1.29 4.29 -11.41
C THR A 38 1.55 4.28 -12.91
N ARG A 39 2.82 4.34 -13.33
CA ARG A 39 3.17 4.29 -14.76
C ARG A 39 2.78 2.97 -15.41
N TRP A 40 2.91 1.86 -14.67
CA TRP A 40 2.51 0.53 -15.12
C TRP A 40 0.98 0.39 -15.14
N LEU A 41 0.30 0.97 -14.15
CA LEU A 41 -1.16 0.97 -14.08
C LEU A 41 -1.78 1.76 -15.24
N ALA A 42 -1.18 2.89 -15.62
CA ALA A 42 -1.62 3.70 -16.75
C ALA A 42 -1.62 2.92 -18.08
N GLU A 43 -0.62 2.06 -18.29
CA GLU A 43 -0.53 1.20 -19.47
C GLU A 43 -1.67 0.16 -19.50
N ILE A 44 -2.05 -0.39 -18.35
CA ILE A 44 -3.16 -1.35 -18.24
C ILE A 44 -4.49 -0.66 -18.56
N ILE A 45 -4.69 0.57 -18.06
CA ILE A 45 -5.86 1.39 -18.40
C ILE A 45 -5.89 1.68 -19.91
N HIS A 46 -4.76 2.03 -20.52
CA HIS A 46 -4.68 2.30 -21.96
C HIS A 46 -5.06 1.08 -22.81
N ARG A 47 -4.83 -0.13 -22.30
CA ARG A 47 -5.27 -1.40 -22.93
C ARG A 47 -6.76 -1.70 -22.78
N GLY A 48 -7.53 -0.80 -22.15
CA GLY A 48 -8.99 -0.87 -22.06
C GLY A 48 -9.52 -1.57 -20.81
N TYR A 49 -8.68 -1.84 -19.81
CA TYR A 49 -9.09 -2.47 -18.55
C TYR A 49 -9.62 -1.46 -17.53
N GLU A 50 -10.55 -1.91 -16.69
CA GLU A 50 -10.82 -1.29 -15.40
C GLU A 50 -9.91 -1.93 -14.34
N LEU A 51 -9.49 -1.13 -13.35
CA LEU A 51 -8.54 -1.58 -12.33
C LEU A 51 -9.23 -1.78 -10.97
N VAL A 52 -8.88 -2.87 -10.31
CA VAL A 52 -9.02 -3.03 -8.86
C VAL A 52 -7.61 -3.16 -8.31
N ILE A 53 -7.23 -2.28 -7.38
CA ILE A 53 -5.90 -2.27 -6.79
C ILE A 53 -6.02 -2.73 -5.34
N VAL A 54 -5.18 -3.67 -4.96
CA VAL A 54 -5.00 -4.10 -3.57
C VAL A 54 -3.52 -4.09 -3.25
N HIS A 55 -3.18 -3.98 -1.96
CA HIS A 55 -1.79 -4.06 -1.53
C HIS A 55 -1.64 -4.89 -0.25
N GLY A 56 -0.43 -5.38 -0.01
CA GLY A 56 0.00 -5.81 1.32
C GLY A 56 0.56 -4.62 2.10
N ASN A 57 0.68 -4.77 3.41
CA ASN A 57 1.11 -3.73 4.34
C ASN A 57 2.12 -4.23 5.39
N GLY A 58 2.72 -5.41 5.18
CA GLY A 58 3.58 -6.08 6.17
C GLY A 58 4.69 -5.19 6.75
N PRO A 59 5.55 -4.57 5.93
CA PRO A 59 6.57 -3.63 6.41
C PRO A 59 5.98 -2.42 7.16
N GLN A 60 4.85 -1.89 6.67
CA GLN A 60 4.21 -0.69 7.22
C GLN A 60 3.60 -0.98 8.59
N VAL A 61 2.85 -2.07 8.74
CA VAL A 61 2.26 -2.46 10.03
C VAL A 61 3.35 -2.88 11.02
N GLY A 62 4.44 -3.49 10.54
CA GLY A 62 5.62 -3.78 11.35
C GLY A 62 6.22 -2.51 11.97
N ASN A 63 6.40 -1.46 11.18
CA ASN A 63 6.90 -0.17 11.67
C ASN A 63 5.93 0.48 12.68
N ILE A 64 4.62 0.41 12.45
CA ILE A 64 3.63 0.93 13.41
C ILE A 64 3.68 0.13 14.72
N MET A 65 3.81 -1.20 14.66
CA MET A 65 3.90 -2.02 15.87
C MET A 65 5.16 -1.70 16.69
N ILE A 66 6.30 -1.43 16.05
CA ILE A 66 7.50 -0.94 16.74
C ILE A 66 7.20 0.39 17.45
N GLN A 67 6.49 1.33 16.80
CA GLN A 67 6.10 2.60 17.42
C GLN A 67 5.16 2.39 18.62
N VAL A 68 4.21 1.45 18.52
CA VAL A 68 3.30 1.09 19.61
C VAL A 68 4.08 0.53 20.81
N GLU A 69 5.03 -0.38 20.57
CA GLU A 69 5.88 -0.96 21.60
C GLU A 69 6.72 0.10 22.32
N GLU A 70 7.35 1.00 21.57
CA GLU A 70 8.17 2.10 22.12
C GLU A 70 7.33 3.16 22.89
N ALA A 71 6.04 3.28 22.57
CA ALA A 71 5.13 4.27 23.17
C ALA A 71 4.27 3.73 24.31
N ILE A 72 4.36 2.45 24.66
CA ILE A 72 3.44 1.78 25.61
C ILE A 72 3.41 2.41 27.00
N THR A 73 4.48 3.08 27.41
CA THR A 73 4.57 3.79 28.71
C THR A 73 3.97 5.19 28.69
N LYS A 74 3.63 5.71 27.51
CA LYS A 74 3.14 7.07 27.28
C LYS A 74 1.66 7.09 26.93
N ILE A 75 1.20 6.12 26.14
CA ILE A 75 -0.19 5.98 25.68
C ILE A 75 -0.61 4.50 25.64
N PRO A 76 -1.92 4.20 25.73
CA PRO A 76 -2.41 2.83 25.59
C PRO A 76 -2.00 2.23 24.23
N PRO A 77 -1.55 0.97 24.19
CA PRO A 77 -1.16 0.32 22.96
C PRO A 77 -2.39 0.06 22.07
N GLN A 78 -2.23 0.24 20.76
CA GLN A 78 -3.24 -0.13 19.77
C GLN A 78 -3.12 -1.61 19.42
N THR A 79 -4.24 -2.26 19.10
CA THR A 79 -4.26 -3.65 18.65
C THR A 79 -3.81 -3.76 17.19
N LEU A 80 -3.32 -4.94 16.79
CA LEU A 80 -2.76 -5.16 15.46
C LEU A 80 -3.77 -4.84 14.33
N ASP A 81 -5.04 -5.18 14.49
CA ASP A 81 -6.10 -4.88 13.53
C ASP A 81 -6.30 -3.37 13.33
N VAL A 82 -6.18 -2.58 14.41
CA VAL A 82 -6.23 -1.12 14.33
C VAL A 82 -4.97 -0.57 13.64
N CYS A 83 -3.80 -1.13 13.93
CA CYS A 83 -2.56 -0.76 13.25
C CYS A 83 -2.63 -1.10 11.74
N VAL A 84 -3.20 -2.24 11.38
CA VAL A 84 -3.49 -2.60 9.97
C VAL A 84 -4.41 -1.55 9.35
N ALA A 85 -5.51 -1.18 10.01
CA ALA A 85 -6.43 -0.15 9.50
C ALA A 85 -5.74 1.21 9.30
N GLN A 86 -4.79 1.58 10.17
CA GLN A 86 -3.99 2.79 9.99
C GLN A 86 -3.14 2.74 8.72
N THR A 87 -2.58 1.57 8.39
CA THR A 87 -1.75 1.45 7.18
C THR A 87 -2.51 1.73 5.90
N GLU A 88 -3.80 1.41 5.83
CA GLU A 88 -4.65 1.66 4.65
C GLU A 88 -4.85 3.15 4.37
N GLY A 89 -4.76 4.00 5.41
CA GLY A 89 -4.85 5.46 5.26
C GLY A 89 -3.49 6.17 5.19
N SER A 90 -2.42 5.54 5.68
CA SER A 90 -1.07 6.12 5.67
C SER A 90 -0.27 5.84 4.39
N ILE A 91 -0.68 4.83 3.62
CA ILE A 91 -0.13 4.43 2.32
C ILE A 91 -0.76 5.26 1.21
#